data_AF-A0A945U8N5-F1
#
_entry.id   AF-A0A945U8N5-F1
#
_cell.length_a   1.000
_cell.length_b   1.000
_cell.length_c   1.000
_cell.angle_alpha   90.00
_cell.angle_beta   90.00
_cell.angle_gamma   90.00
#
_symmetry.space_group_name_H-M   'P 1'
#
loop_
_entity.id
_entity.type
_entity.pdbx_description
1 polymer ?
#
loop_
_entity_poly.entity_id
_entity_poly.type
_entity_poly.pdbx_seq_one_letter_code
_entity_poly.pdbx_strand_id
1 'polypeptide(L)'
;EAQYRLGMMYEQGDGVEKDLEKAVKLYRFAADQGHAMAQGNLGWMYINGHGVEEDLDEAAKWYRRSDESRKTKSYQMEGAFTSLR
;
A
#
# COMPACT_ATOMS: atom_id res chain seq x y z
N GLU A 1 -6.54 6.84 1.08
CA GLU A 1 -6.01 7.41 2.33
C GLU A 1 -6.64 6.82 3.58
N ALA A 2 -7.96 6.94 3.80
CA ALA A 2 -8.61 6.49 5.05
C ALA A 2 -8.41 4.99 5.36
N GLN A 3 -8.55 4.11 4.37
CA GLN A 3 -8.31 2.66 4.57
C GLN A 3 -6.86 2.34 4.92
N TYR A 4 -5.89 3.04 4.33
CA TYR A 4 -4.48 2.85 4.65
C TYR A 4 -4.21 3.19 6.12
N ARG A 5 -4.73 4.32 6.61
CA ARG A 5 -4.57 4.74 8.01
C ARG A 5 -5.23 3.78 8.98
N LEU A 6 -6.45 3.33 8.67
CA LEU A 6 -7.11 2.32 9.50
C LEU A 6 -6.34 1.00 9.49
N GLY A 7 -5.75 0.61 8.35
CA GLY A 7 -4.87 -0.56 8.25
C GLY A 7 -3.66 -0.44 9.19
N MET A 8 -3.00 0.73 9.21
CA MET A 8 -1.90 1.00 10.15
C MET A 8 -2.33 0.92 11.61
N MET A 9 -3.51 1.44 11.95
CA MET A 9 -4.04 1.37 13.32
C MET A 9 -4.25 -0.09 13.76
N TYR A 10 -4.82 -0.94 12.90
CA TYR A 10 -4.95 -2.37 13.18
C TYR A 10 -3.61 -3.11 13.22
N GLU A 11 -2.62 -2.71 12.42
CA GLU A 11 -1.27 -3.29 12.46
C GLU A 11 -0.56 -2.97 13.78
N GLN A 12 -0.68 -1.73 14.25
CA GLN A 12 0.02 -1.22 15.45
C GLN A 12 -0.76 -1.44 16.74
N GLY A 13 -2.07 -1.68 16.65
CA GLY A 13 -2.98 -1.66 17.81
C GLY A 13 -3.19 -0.24 18.37
N ASP A 14 -3.14 0.78 17.51
CA ASP A 14 -3.31 2.18 17.93
C ASP A 14 -4.80 2.56 17.92
N GLY A 15 -5.39 2.77 19.10
CA GLY A 15 -6.81 3.09 19.26
C GLY A 15 -7.78 1.96 18.89
N VAL A 16 -7.29 0.81 18.43
CA VAL A 16 -8.03 -0.41 18.12
C VAL A 16 -7.23 -1.64 18.58
N GLU A 17 -7.90 -2.76 18.78
CA GLU A 17 -7.21 -4.03 19.03
C GLU A 17 -6.37 -4.43 17.80
N LYS A 18 -5.12 -4.86 18.04
CA LYS A 18 -4.21 -5.27 16.98
C LYS A 18 -4.77 -6.48 16.23
N ASP A 19 -4.90 -6.35 14.91
CA ASP A 19 -5.47 -7.37 14.03
C ASP A 19 -4.80 -7.31 12.65
N LEU A 20 -3.82 -8.18 12.45
CA LEU A 20 -3.00 -8.18 11.23
C LEU A 20 -3.80 -8.60 9.99
N GLU A 21 -4.77 -9.50 10.14
CA GLU A 21 -5.62 -9.92 9.02
C GLU A 21 -6.50 -8.76 8.54
N LYS A 22 -7.07 -7.97 9.45
CA LYS A 22 -7.80 -6.75 9.08
C LYS A 22 -6.89 -5.71 8.47
N ALA A 23 -5.68 -5.52 9.01
CA ALA A 23 -4.69 -4.60 8.44
C ALA A 23 -4.39 -4.96 6.97
N VAL A 24 -4.11 -6.24 6.69
CA VAL A 24 -3.90 -6.76 5.32
C VAL A 24 -5.09 -6.45 4.42
N LYS A 25 -6.32 -6.74 4.86
CA LYS A 25 -7.53 -6.49 4.05
C LYS A 25 -7.68 -5.01 3.70
N LEU A 26 -7.43 -4.13 4.66
CA LEU A 26 -7.50 -2.68 4.46
C LEU A 26 -6.39 -2.16 3.55
N TYR A 27 -5.17 -2.66 3.71
CA TYR A 27 -4.07 -2.36 2.81
C TYR A 27 -4.33 -2.86 1.40
N ARG A 28 -4.87 -4.07 1.22
CA ARG A 28 -5.23 -4.62 -0.11
C ARG A 28 -6.22 -3.70 -0.80
N PHE A 29 -7.28 -3.31 -0.09
CA PHE A 29 -8.30 -2.41 -0.64
C PHE A 29 -7.72 -1.04 -1.02
N ALA A 30 -6.84 -0.46 -0.22
CA ALA A 30 -6.17 0.80 -0.56
C ALA A 30 -5.17 0.61 -1.72
N ALA A 31 -4.45 -0.50 -1.74
CA ALA A 31 -3.44 -0.84 -2.74
C ALA A 31 -4.06 -1.05 -4.13
N ASP A 32 -5.26 -1.65 -4.19
CA ASP A 32 -6.01 -1.81 -5.44
C ASP A 32 -6.51 -0.49 -6.02
N GLN A 33 -6.67 0.55 -5.21
CA GLN A 33 -6.95 1.92 -5.65
C GLN A 33 -5.68 2.69 -6.07
N GLY A 34 -4.52 2.03 -6.18
CA GLY A 34 -3.27 2.68 -6.59
C GLY A 34 -2.55 3.42 -5.45
N HIS A 35 -2.89 3.14 -4.18
CA HIS A 35 -2.20 3.76 -3.06
C HIS A 35 -0.78 3.18 -2.87
N ALA A 36 0.23 3.89 -3.37
CA ALA A 36 1.62 3.41 -3.42
C ALA A 36 2.18 2.93 -2.06
N MET A 37 1.88 3.62 -0.96
CA MET A 37 2.33 3.18 0.37
C MET A 37 1.62 1.91 0.83
N ALA A 38 0.34 1.74 0.49
CA ALA A 38 -0.40 0.53 0.85
C ALA A 38 0.12 -0.68 0.05
N GLN A 39 0.44 -0.47 -1.24
CA GLN A 39 1.09 -1.48 -2.07
C GLN A 39 2.45 -1.88 -1.49
N GLY A 40 3.27 -0.91 -1.04
CA GLY A 40 4.56 -1.20 -0.39
C GLY A 40 4.42 -1.98 0.92
N ASN A 41 3.47 -1.59 1.79
CA ASN A 41 3.22 -2.29 3.05
C ASN A 41 2.69 -3.71 2.81
N LEU A 42 1.83 -3.90 1.80
CA LEU A 42 1.34 -5.23 1.46
C LEU A 42 2.48 -6.13 0.97
N GLY A 43 3.38 -5.60 0.14
CA GLY A 43 4.58 -6.32 -0.29
C GLY A 43 5.45 -6.74 0.89
N TRP A 44 5.64 -5.85 1.87
CA TRP A 44 6.38 -6.17 3.08
C TRP A 44 5.68 -7.25 3.93
N MET A 45 4.35 -7.19 4.07
CA MET A 45 3.58 -8.19 4.82
C MET A 45 3.71 -9.59 4.21
N TYR A 46 3.68 -9.70 2.88
CA TYR A 46 3.91 -10.98 2.19
C TYR A 46 5.35 -11.48 2.32
N ILE A 47 6.37 -10.62 2.44
CA ILE A 47 7.76 -11.07 2.70
C ILE A 47 7.91 -11.67 4.09
N ASN A 48 7.19 -11.14 5.08
CA ASN A 48 7.40 -11.48 6.49
C ASN A 48 6.32 -12.42 7.05
N GLY A 49 5.37 -12.87 6.21
CA GLY A 49 4.20 -13.62 6.65
C GLY A 49 3.35 -12.88 7.70
N HIS A 50 3.26 -11.54 7.60
CA HIS A 50 2.64 -10.72 8.64
C HIS A 50 1.14 -10.55 8.40
N GLY A 51 0.32 -11.42 9.00
CA GLY A 51 -1.13 -11.46 8.80
C GLY A 51 -1.56 -12.09 7.47
N VAL A 52 -0.60 -12.61 6.71
CA VAL A 52 -0.77 -13.40 5.48
C VAL A 52 0.25 -14.53 5.49
N GLU A 53 0.02 -15.55 4.68
CA GLU A 53 1.07 -16.52 4.36
C GLU A 53 2.21 -15.82 3.60
N GLU A 54 3.44 -16.24 3.85
CA GLU A 54 4.60 -15.71 3.14
C GLU A 54 4.52 -16.07 1.66
N ASP A 55 4.64 -15.06 0.79
CA ASP A 55 4.60 -15.23 -0.66
C ASP A 55 5.46 -14.15 -1.34
N LEU A 56 6.68 -14.54 -1.71
CA LEU A 56 7.64 -13.65 -2.35
C LEU A 56 7.20 -13.21 -3.76
N ASP A 57 6.44 -14.05 -4.47
CA ASP A 57 5.94 -13.71 -5.80
C ASP A 57 4.85 -12.64 -5.70
N GLU A 58 3.94 -12.79 -4.75
CA GLU A 58 2.92 -11.79 -4.46
C GLU A 58 3.55 -10.49 -3.94
N ALA A 59 4.54 -10.57 -3.06
CA ALA A 59 5.29 -9.40 -2.60
C ALA A 59 5.93 -8.62 -3.76
N ALA A 60 6.59 -9.32 -4.69
CA ALA A 60 7.23 -8.71 -5.85
C ALA A 60 6.22 -8.00 -6.77
N LYS A 61 5.02 -8.57 -6.95
CA LYS A 61 3.93 -7.90 -7.69
C LYS A 61 3.51 -6.59 -7.03
N TRP A 62 3.35 -6.58 -5.70
CA TRP A 62 2.95 -5.39 -4.96
C TRP A 62 3.99 -4.28 -4.98
N TYR A 63 5.28 -4.62 -4.86
CA TYR A 63 6.35 -3.64 -5.01
C TYR A 63 6.41 -3.03 -6.42
N ARG A 64 6.25 -3.86 -7.46
CA ARG A 64 6.21 -3.36 -8.85
C ARG A 64 5.06 -2.37 -9.06
N ARG A 65 3.86 -2.67 -8.56
CA ARG A 65 2.71 -1.76 -8.61
C ARG A 65 2.96 -0.46 -7.84
N SER A 66 3.68 -0.52 -6.71
CA SER A 66 4.08 0.65 -5.92
C SER A 66 4.99 1.60 -6.69
N ASP A 67 6.02 1.06 -7.37
CA ASP A 67 6.91 1.83 -8.23
C ASP A 67 6.16 2.50 -9.38
N GLU A 68 5.26 1.76 -10.05
CA GLU A 68 4.43 2.29 -11.13
C GLU A 68 3.53 3.42 -10.64
N SER A 69 2.82 3.22 -9.52
CA SER A 69 1.92 4.22 -8.94
C SER A 69 2.66 5.50 -8.53
N ARG A 70 3.91 5.38 -8.07
CA ARG A 70 4.76 6.53 -7.75
C ARG A 70 5.19 7.29 -9.01
N LYS A 71 5.57 6.56 -10.07
CA LYS A 71 5.95 7.16 -11.37
C LYS A 71 4.77 7.85 -12.03
N THR A 72 3.58 7.24 -12.05
CA THR A 72 2.37 7.84 -12.63
C THR A 72 2.02 9.17 -11.96
N LYS A 73 2.14 9.26 -10.63
CA LYS A 73 1.98 10.55 -9.92
C LYS A 73 3.05 11.57 -10.33
N SER A 74 4.30 11.16 -10.53
CA SER A 74 5.38 12.04 -11.01
C SER A 74 5.05 12.65 -12.37
N TYR A 75 4.61 11.84 -13.33
CA TYR A 75 4.25 12.32 -14.67
C TYR A 75 3.03 13.26 -14.67
N GLN A 76 2.03 13.01 -13.80
CA GLN A 76 0.89 13.91 -13.65
C GLN A 76 1.30 15.27 -13.07
N MET A 77 2.25 15.28 -12.13
CA MET A 77 2.78 16.53 -11.55
C MET A 77 3.59 17.32 -12.59
N GLU A 78 4.49 16.69 -13.33
CA GLU A 78 5.28 17.35 -14.39
C GLU A 78 4.39 17.90 -15.52
N GLY A 79 3.36 17.16 -15.93
CA GLY A 79 2.38 17.63 -16.92
C GLY A 79 1.58 18.84 -16.45
N ALA A 80 1.18 18.87 -15.17
CA ALA A 80 0.46 20.01 -14.58
C ALA A 80 1.31 21.29 -14.57
N PHE A 81 2.61 21.20 -14.20
CA PHE A 81 3.53 22.33 -14.23
C PHE A 81 3.82 22.84 -15.65
N THR A 82 3.84 21.95 -16.64
CA THR A 82 4.10 22.31 -18.04
C THR A 82 2.90 23.03 -18.67
N SER A 83 1.67 22.75 -18.23
CA SER A 83 0.44 23.40 -18.73
C SER A 83 0.15 24.79 -18.15
N LEU A 84 0.89 25.20 -17.10
CA LEU A 84 0.75 26.50 -16.42
C LEU A 84 1.77 27.56 -16.89
N ARG A 85 2.55 27.26 -17.95
CA ARG A 85 3.43 28.20 -18.64
C ARG A 85 2.80 28.67 -19.95
#